data_AF-A0A3N4KUC7-F1
#
_entry.id   AF-A0A3N4KUC7-F1
#
_cell.length_a   1.000
_cell.length_b   1.000
_cell.length_c   1.000
_cell.angle_alpha   90.00
_cell.angle_beta   90.00
_cell.angle_gamma   90.00
#
_symmetry.space_group_name_H-M   'P 1'
#
loop_
_entity.id
_entity.type
_entity.pdbx_description
1 polymer ?
#
loop_
_entity_poly.entity_id
_entity_poly.type
_entity_poly.pdbx_seq_one_letter_code
_entity_poly.pdbx_strand_id
1 'polypeptide(L)'
;MEALTTFVQTHVLQPDNTIQILGRTYRPNDIFRMVIIIGGYLLLRPYILKMQAKFQEKDHAREVDPSEESSHSAMAARRKPAGEESDNEDDDSWGAKLRRRQRAEAAEKARLMEEENDSDDEIAEYLEKE
;
A
#
# COMPACT_ATOMS: atom_id res chain seq x y z
N MET A 1 68.62 -23.90 -18.77
CA MET A 1 68.13 -24.11 -17.39
C MET A 1 67.17 -23.01 -16.96
N GLU A 2 67.39 -21.74 -17.33
CA GLU A 2 66.52 -20.62 -16.93
C GLU A 2 65.12 -20.62 -17.57
N ALA A 3 64.96 -21.09 -18.80
CA ALA A 3 63.66 -21.12 -19.48
C ALA A 3 62.64 -22.08 -18.83
N LEU A 4 63.12 -23.16 -18.19
CA LEU A 4 62.26 -24.16 -17.54
C LEU A 4 61.76 -23.67 -16.17
N THR A 5 62.58 -22.90 -15.44
CA THR A 5 62.16 -22.28 -14.18
C THR A 5 61.10 -21.19 -14.42
N THR A 6 61.22 -20.39 -15.48
CA THR A 6 60.23 -19.35 -15.78
C THR A 6 58.89 -19.94 -16.24
N PHE A 7 58.91 -21.04 -17.02
CA PHE A 7 57.71 -21.72 -17.49
C PHE A 7 56.92 -22.41 -16.36
N VAL A 8 57.62 -23.01 -15.40
CA VAL A 8 56.98 -23.58 -14.19
C VAL A 8 56.40 -22.46 -13.31
N GLN A 9 57.04 -21.30 -13.26
CA GLN A 9 56.59 -20.17 -12.45
C GLN A 9 55.37 -19.44 -13.05
N THR A 10 55.26 -19.34 -14.38
CA THR A 10 54.11 -18.68 -15.02
C THR A 10 52.85 -19.54 -15.02
N HIS A 11 52.97 -20.88 -15.09
CA HIS A 11 51.81 -21.77 -15.20
C HIS A 11 51.19 -22.16 -13.84
N VAL A 12 51.91 -22.00 -12.73
CA VAL A 12 51.47 -22.42 -11.38
C VAL A 12 50.79 -21.29 -10.59
N LEU A 13 50.84 -20.03 -11.04
CA LEU A 13 50.48 -18.86 -10.22
C LEU A 13 49.32 -17.99 -10.73
N GLN A 14 48.34 -18.55 -11.44
CA GLN A 14 47.07 -17.83 -11.67
C GLN A 14 45.90 -18.60 -11.06
N PRO A 15 45.50 -18.29 -9.81
CA PRO A 15 44.16 -18.59 -9.37
C PRO A 15 43.26 -17.61 -10.10
N ASP A 16 42.79 -18.00 -11.29
CA ASP A 16 41.74 -17.28 -12.00
C ASP A 16 40.45 -17.43 -11.18
N ASN A 17 40.35 -16.64 -10.11
CA ASN A 17 39.19 -16.50 -9.24
C ASN A 17 38.08 -15.80 -10.03
N THR A 18 37.59 -16.46 -11.06
CA THR A 18 36.51 -16.04 -11.93
C THR A 18 35.62 -17.24 -12.15
N ILE A 19 34.34 -17.09 -11.81
CA ILE A 19 33.34 -18.15 -11.96
C ILE A 19 32.59 -17.86 -13.25
N GLN A 20 32.56 -18.84 -14.16
CA GLN A 20 31.79 -18.73 -15.39
C GLN A 20 30.37 -19.21 -15.14
N ILE A 21 29.40 -18.31 -15.27
CA ILE A 21 27.98 -18.61 -15.16
C ILE A 21 27.32 -18.11 -16.45
N LEU A 22 26.66 -19.02 -17.17
CA LEU A 22 25.87 -18.69 -18.37
C LEU A 22 26.65 -17.89 -19.43
N GLY A 23 27.93 -18.26 -19.66
CA GLY A 23 28.82 -17.60 -20.62
C GLY A 23 29.36 -16.24 -20.18
N ARG A 24 29.07 -15.80 -18.95
CA ARG A 24 29.57 -14.55 -18.39
C ARG A 24 30.55 -14.83 -17.26
N THR A 25 31.69 -14.16 -17.28
CA THR A 25 32.72 -14.25 -16.24
C THR A 25 32.35 -13.33 -15.09
N TYR A 26 32.18 -13.90 -13.90
CA TYR A 26 31.91 -13.15 -12.68
C TYR A 26 33.11 -13.25 -11.74
N ARG A 27 33.49 -12.14 -11.13
CA ARG A 27 34.43 -12.17 -10.01
C ARG A 27 33.65 -12.61 -8.75
N PRO A 28 34.23 -13.42 -7.85
CA PRO A 28 33.60 -13.82 -6.60
C PRO A 28 33.08 -12.62 -5.79
N ASN A 29 33.80 -11.50 -5.80
CA ASN A 29 33.39 -10.26 -5.14
C ASN A 29 32.04 -9.73 -5.65
N ASP A 30 31.76 -9.85 -6.94
CA ASP A 30 30.50 -9.38 -7.53
C ASP A 30 29.34 -10.28 -7.08
N ILE A 31 29.58 -11.58 -6.97
CA ILE A 31 28.59 -12.55 -6.49
C ILE A 31 28.28 -12.31 -5.02
N PHE A 32 29.30 -12.14 -4.17
CA PHE A 32 29.10 -11.83 -2.75
C PHE A 32 28.33 -10.52 -2.56
N ARG A 33 28.65 -9.47 -3.34
CA ARG A 33 27.92 -8.20 -3.30
C ARG A 33 26.43 -8.39 -3.64
N MET A 34 26.12 -9.16 -4.68
CA MET A 34 24.72 -9.45 -5.05
C MET A 34 23.97 -10.21 -3.96
N VAL A 35 24.61 -11.24 -3.38
CA VAL A 35 24.02 -12.02 -2.28
C VAL A 35 23.76 -11.14 -1.06
N ILE A 36 24.68 -10.23 -0.72
CA ILE A 36 24.50 -9.29 0.41
C ILE A 36 23.33 -8.35 0.16
N ILE A 37 23.18 -7.80 -1.06
CA ILE A 37 22.08 -6.88 -1.38
C ILE A 37 20.73 -7.62 -1.33
N ILE A 38 20.65 -8.81 -1.94
CA ILE A 38 19.42 -9.60 -1.99
C ILE A 38 19.06 -10.13 -0.59
N GLY A 39 20.01 -10.73 0.10
CA GLY A 39 19.83 -11.22 1.47
C GLY A 39 19.51 -10.08 2.44
N GLY A 40 20.17 -8.94 2.29
CA GLY A 40 19.89 -7.71 3.01
C GLY A 40 18.46 -7.23 2.76
N TYR A 41 18.00 -7.16 1.51
CA TYR A 41 16.64 -6.72 1.18
C TYR A 41 15.56 -7.67 1.74
N LEU A 42 15.77 -8.99 1.61
CA LEU A 42 14.87 -10.01 2.14
C LEU A 42 14.73 -9.95 3.67
N LEU A 43 15.81 -9.60 4.38
CA LEU A 43 15.81 -9.49 5.83
C LEU A 43 15.33 -8.11 6.33
N LEU A 44 15.68 -7.05 5.60
CA LEU A 44 15.32 -5.67 5.92
C LEU A 44 13.80 -5.46 5.84
N ARG A 45 13.14 -6.03 4.83
CA ARG A 45 11.68 -5.88 4.63
C ARG A 45 10.82 -6.32 5.82
N PRO A 46 10.91 -7.55 6.35
CA PRO A 46 10.08 -7.97 7.49
C PRO A 46 10.44 -7.23 8.78
N TYR A 47 11.69 -6.79 8.93
CA TYR A 47 12.12 -6.05 10.11
C TYR A 47 11.54 -4.63 10.14
N ILE A 48 11.58 -3.93 9.00
CA ILE A 48 10.93 -2.61 8.86
C ILE A 48 9.43 -2.71 9.13
N LEU A 49 8.74 -3.72 8.60
CA LEU A 49 7.31 -3.91 8.83
C LEU A 49 6.97 -4.12 10.32
N LYS A 50 7.76 -4.93 11.03
CA LYS A 50 7.60 -5.13 12.48
C LYS A 50 7.81 -3.86 13.29
N MET A 51 8.73 -3.01 12.88
CA MET A 51 8.95 -1.72 13.55
C MET A 51 7.81 -0.75 13.27
N GLN A 52 7.35 -0.65 12.01
CA GLN A 52 6.24 0.23 11.64
C GLN A 52 4.96 -0.10 12.38
N ALA A 53 4.61 -1.39 12.53
CA ALA A 53 3.42 -1.78 13.29
C ALA A 53 3.45 -1.29 14.75
N LYS A 54 4.61 -1.36 15.40
CA LYS A 54 4.79 -0.87 16.77
C LYS A 54 4.74 0.66 16.87
N PHE A 55 5.27 1.36 15.87
CA PHE A 55 5.16 2.83 15.80
C PHE A 55 3.72 3.25 15.56
N GLN A 56 3.00 2.59 14.65
CA GLN A 56 1.60 2.88 14.37
C GLN A 56 0.68 2.63 15.58
N GLU A 57 0.89 1.54 16.33
CA GLU A 57 0.15 1.28 17.57
C GLU A 57 0.40 2.38 18.62
N LYS A 58 1.65 2.81 18.75
CA LYS A 58 2.05 3.88 19.67
C LYS A 58 1.50 5.25 19.25
N ASP A 59 1.47 5.54 17.96
CA ASP A 59 0.91 6.79 17.42
C ASP A 59 -0.62 6.79 17.50
N HIS A 60 -1.28 5.65 17.33
CA HIS A 60 -2.74 5.52 17.53
C HIS A 60 -3.14 5.59 19.02
N ALA A 61 -2.27 5.19 19.94
CA ALA A 61 -2.52 5.28 21.38
C ALA A 61 -2.13 6.63 21.99
N ARG A 62 -1.41 7.49 21.25
CA ARG A 62 -1.03 8.82 21.69
C ARG A 62 -2.12 9.80 21.28
N GLU A 63 -2.81 10.38 22.27
CA GLU A 63 -3.65 11.55 22.04
C GLU A 63 -2.76 12.70 21.51
N VAL A 64 -3.10 13.21 20.33
CA VAL A 64 -2.33 14.25 19.64
C VAL A 64 -2.54 15.57 20.39
N ASP A 65 -1.49 16.07 21.03
CA ASP A 65 -1.46 17.43 21.58
C ASP A 65 -1.55 18.45 20.42
N PRO A 66 -2.48 19.41 20.46
CA PRO A 66 -2.70 20.38 19.38
C PRO A 66 -1.46 21.24 19.06
N SER A 67 -0.40 21.25 19.88
CA SER A 67 0.83 21.99 19.55
C SER A 67 1.74 21.30 18.52
N GLU A 68 1.53 20.01 18.21
CA GLU A 68 2.35 19.25 17.23
C GLU A 68 1.65 19.01 15.87
N GLU A 69 0.51 19.66 15.66
CA GLU A 69 -0.37 19.52 14.48
C GLU A 69 0.25 20.05 13.16
N SER A 70 1.49 20.56 13.19
CA SER A 70 2.21 21.09 12.02
C SER A 70 3.27 20.14 11.44
N SER A 71 3.56 19.02 12.11
CA SER A 71 4.49 18.02 11.59
C SER A 71 3.73 16.88 10.91
N HIS A 72 4.37 16.20 9.96
CA HIS A 72 3.87 15.18 9.01
C HIS A 72 2.72 14.22 9.45
N SER A 73 2.49 14.05 10.75
CA SER A 73 1.33 13.39 11.36
C SER A 73 -0.02 13.96 10.93
N ALA A 74 -0.15 15.30 10.79
CA ALA A 74 -1.44 15.92 10.43
C ALA A 74 -1.92 15.59 9.01
N MET A 75 -1.01 15.29 8.07
CA MET A 75 -1.39 14.79 6.74
C MET A 75 -1.89 13.34 6.78
N ALA A 76 -1.42 12.54 7.74
CA ALA A 76 -1.88 11.16 7.93
C ALA A 76 -3.23 11.13 8.67
N ALA A 77 -3.44 12.01 9.65
CA ALA A 77 -4.72 12.14 10.36
C ALA A 77 -5.87 12.61 9.45
N ARG A 78 -5.58 13.35 8.36
CA ARG A 78 -6.57 13.70 7.33
C ARG A 78 -6.98 12.53 6.42
N ARG A 79 -6.27 11.40 6.46
CA ARG A 79 -6.76 10.15 5.83
C ARG A 79 -7.71 9.47 6.81
N LYS A 80 -8.93 9.99 6.89
CA LYS A 80 -10.06 9.25 7.48
C LYS A 80 -10.13 7.85 6.83
N PRO A 81 -10.38 6.79 7.60
CA PRO A 81 -10.69 5.49 7.03
C PRO A 81 -11.86 5.67 6.06
N ALA A 82 -11.75 5.08 4.88
CA ALA A 82 -12.70 5.17 3.77
C ALA A 82 -14.07 4.55 4.14
N GLY A 83 -14.80 5.21 5.03
CA GLY A 83 -16.03 4.73 5.63
C GLY A 83 -16.70 5.72 6.58
N GLU A 84 -16.01 6.78 7.02
CA GLU A 84 -16.69 7.88 7.70
C GLU A 84 -17.16 8.90 6.67
N GLU A 85 -18.48 8.92 6.46
CA GLU A 85 -19.21 9.83 5.58
C GLU A 85 -19.03 11.28 6.07
N SER A 86 -17.88 11.88 5.75
CA SER A 86 -17.74 13.31 5.81
C SER A 86 -18.57 13.86 4.66
N ASP A 87 -19.76 14.35 4.98
CA ASP A 87 -20.62 15.14 4.10
C ASP A 87 -19.96 16.50 3.83
N ASN A 88 -18.79 16.46 3.20
CA ASN A 88 -18.04 17.65 2.82
C ASN A 88 -18.42 17.96 1.37
N GLU A 89 -19.13 19.06 1.17
CA GLU A 89 -19.66 19.46 -0.13
C GLU A 89 -18.57 19.76 -1.17
N ASP A 90 -17.31 19.88 -0.73
CA ASP A 90 -16.11 20.21 -1.51
C ASP A 90 -15.14 19.02 -1.74
N ASP A 91 -15.62 17.77 -1.74
CA ASP A 91 -14.78 16.61 -2.11
C ASP A 91 -14.65 16.47 -3.65
N ASP A 92 -13.58 17.03 -4.21
CA ASP A 92 -13.19 16.90 -5.63
C ASP A 92 -12.44 15.59 -5.94
N SER A 93 -12.68 14.54 -5.16
CA SER A 93 -12.08 13.22 -5.39
C SER A 93 -12.61 12.55 -6.67
N TRP A 94 -11.74 11.81 -7.37
CA TRP A 94 -12.06 11.11 -8.61
C TRP A 94 -13.08 9.98 -8.33
N GLY A 95 -14.37 10.32 -8.44
CA GLY A 95 -15.48 9.41 -8.11
C GLY A 95 -16.54 10.02 -7.18
N ALA A 96 -16.28 11.18 -6.57
CA ALA A 96 -17.24 11.87 -5.71
C ALA A 96 -18.54 12.20 -6.44
N LYS A 97 -18.45 12.68 -7.69
CA LYS A 97 -19.60 12.98 -8.56
C LYS A 97 -20.47 11.75 -8.84
N LEU A 98 -19.85 10.57 -9.05
CA LEU A 98 -20.59 9.32 -9.29
C LEU A 98 -21.32 8.87 -8.03
N ARG A 99 -20.65 8.92 -6.86
CA ARG A 99 -21.27 8.58 -5.57
C ARG A 99 -22.40 9.52 -5.19
N ARG A 100 -22.26 10.83 -5.48
CA ARG A 100 -23.32 11.83 -5.27
C ARG A 100 -24.55 11.52 -6.12
N ARG A 101 -24.34 11.18 -7.40
CA ARG A 101 -25.43 10.79 -8.30
C ARG A 101 -26.16 9.52 -7.84
N GLN A 102 -25.41 8.48 -7.45
CA GLN A 102 -26.00 7.25 -6.94
C GLN A 102 -26.83 7.47 -5.66
N ARG A 103 -26.36 8.34 -4.75
CA ARG A 103 -27.13 8.72 -3.55
C ARG A 103 -28.39 9.50 -3.88
N ALA A 104 -28.33 10.44 -4.82
CA ALA A 104 -29.50 11.20 -5.26
C ALA A 104 -30.56 10.30 -5.90
N GLU A 105 -30.16 9.39 -6.79
CA GLU A 105 -31.07 8.42 -7.42
C GLU A 105 -31.66 7.46 -6.37
N ALA A 106 -30.89 7.03 -5.37
CA ALA A 106 -31.39 6.18 -4.28
C ALA A 106 -32.40 6.91 -3.39
N ALA A 107 -32.14 8.18 -3.06
CA ALA A 107 -33.04 9.00 -2.25
C ALA A 107 -34.35 9.31 -3.00
N GLU A 108 -34.27 9.63 -4.29
CA GLU A 108 -35.45 9.85 -5.14
C GLU A 108 -36.30 8.58 -5.23
N LYS A 109 -35.66 7.42 -5.46
CA LYS A 109 -36.36 6.13 -5.49
C LYS A 109 -37.02 5.79 -4.15
N ALA A 110 -36.36 6.09 -3.03
CA ALA A 110 -36.94 5.87 -1.71
C ALA A 110 -38.19 6.74 -1.48
N ARG A 111 -38.14 8.01 -1.90
CA ARG A 111 -39.30 8.93 -1.80
C ARG A 111 -40.46 8.48 -2.69
N LEU A 112 -40.18 8.06 -3.92
CA LEU A 112 -41.22 7.53 -4.81
C LEU A 112 -41.87 6.26 -4.26
N MET A 113 -41.10 5.39 -3.61
CA MET A 113 -41.62 4.17 -2.99
C MET A 113 -42.48 4.46 -1.75
N GLU A 114 -42.14 5.51 -0.98
CA GLU A 114 -42.94 5.97 0.15
C GLU A 114 -44.28 6.57 -0.33
N GLU A 115 -44.25 7.41 -1.38
CA GLU A 115 -45.47 7.97 -1.99
C GLU A 115 -46.38 6.88 -2.62
N GLU A 116 -45.80 5.84 -3.23
CA GLU A 116 -46.56 4.71 -3.78
C GLU A 116 -47.22 3.88 -2.66
N ASN A 117 -46.49 3.62 -1.56
CA ASN A 117 -47.02 2.88 -0.43
C ASN A 117 -48.13 3.65 0.32
N ASP A 118 -47.96 4.96 0.51
CA ASP A 118 -48.99 5.80 1.12
C ASP A 118 -50.26 5.85 0.26
N SER A 119 -50.10 5.89 -1.07
CA SER A 119 -51.23 5.84 -2.01
C SER A 119 -51.96 4.49 -1.99
N ASP A 120 -51.25 3.37 -1.85
CA ASP A 120 -51.84 2.04 -1.75
C ASP A 120 -52.60 1.86 -0.41
N ASP A 121 -52.06 2.41 0.68
CA ASP A 121 -52.70 2.41 2.00
C ASP A 121 -54.01 3.25 2.00
N GLU A 122 -54.01 4.42 1.36
CA GLU A 122 -55.21 5.25 1.20
C GLU A 122 -56.31 4.52 0.40
N ILE A 123 -55.95 3.80 -0.67
CA ILE A 123 -56.91 3.03 -1.48
C ILE A 123 -57.48 1.85 -0.68
N ALA A 124 -56.65 1.17 0.11
CA ALA A 124 -57.08 0.05 0.96
C ALA A 124 -58.10 0.48 2.02
N GLU A 125 -57.92 1.66 2.63
CA GLU A 125 -58.88 2.21 3.61
C GLU A 125 -60.25 2.48 2.99
N TYR A 126 -60.31 2.95 1.74
CA TYR A 126 -61.58 3.14 1.03
C TYR A 126 -62.29 1.82 0.70
N LEU A 127 -61.56 0.73 0.47
CA LEU A 127 -62.12 -0.57 0.12
C LEU A 127 -62.69 -1.33 1.33
N GLU A 128 -62.17 -1.09 2.53
CA GLU A 128 -62.62 -1.73 3.78
C GLU A 128 -63.86 -1.03 4.39
N LYS A 129 -64.17 0.19 3.94
CA LYS A 129 -65.25 1.04 4.47
C LYS A 129 -66.61 0.84 3.79
N GLU A 130 -66.69 -0.04 2.78
CA GLU A 130 -67.94 -0.45 2.10
C GLU A 130 -68.38 -1.85 2.55
#